data_AF-A0A5C4XWP1-F1
#
_entry.id   AF-A0A5C4XWP1-F1
#
_cell.length_a   1.000
_cell.length_b   1.000
_cell.length_c   1.000
_cell.angle_alpha   90.00
_cell.angle_beta   90.00
_cell.angle_gamma   90.00
#
_symmetry.space_group_name_H-M   'P 1'
#
loop_
_entity.id
_entity.type
_entity.pdbx_description
1 polymer ?
#
loop_
_entity_poly.entity_id
_entity_poly.type
_entity_poly.pdbx_seq_one_letter_code
_entity_poly.pdbx_strand_id
1 'polypeptide(L)'
;MPKLLLYLGAALLVGGAAARRLLTPGHPGLGWLGTGLALLILGGGLGVSSTLSSLGFTAPADILDYLTGTGAGRAVLVLWIGGLVLLAAELAELTWLAVLGASGVLLWGLAGIGHGASHGQPVHVLHTLHGGAMCLWVGGVFALLSSAQATTALARRFTPYALGSVLVLGVSGVWMSLEHAGNLWQLPASGYGRTLLLKVGLVGLALGAAVIVRRAFALDRGVRPRLAAEALTLLAVLGVTASLSGQAPPGHTGTEHSGH
;
A
#
# COMPACT_ATOMS: atom_id res chain seq x y z
N MET A 1 -2.53 -11.70 -7.98
CA MET A 1 -1.35 -11.91 -7.10
C MET A 1 -0.27 -10.82 -7.20
N PRO A 2 0.12 -10.30 -8.39
CA PRO A 2 1.21 -9.31 -8.50
C PRO A 2 1.03 -8.05 -7.62
N LYS A 3 -0.21 -7.52 -7.55
CA LYS A 3 -0.53 -6.33 -6.75
C LYS A 3 -0.34 -6.51 -5.25
N LEU A 4 -0.56 -7.72 -4.72
CA LEU A 4 -0.33 -7.98 -3.29
C LEU A 4 1.17 -7.90 -2.96
N LEU A 5 2.03 -8.43 -3.85
CA LEU A 5 3.48 -8.31 -3.71
C LEU A 5 3.92 -6.85 -3.72
N LEU A 6 3.33 -6.02 -4.60
CA LEU A 6 3.60 -4.59 -4.65
C LEU A 6 3.22 -3.88 -3.33
N TYR A 7 2.01 -4.14 -2.82
CA TYR A 7 1.55 -3.49 -1.59
C TYR A 7 2.32 -3.94 -0.35
N LEU A 8 2.60 -5.25 -0.25
CA LEU A 8 3.42 -5.77 0.83
C LEU A 8 4.87 -5.24 0.73
N GLY A 9 5.46 -5.26 -0.47
CA GLY A 9 6.80 -4.73 -0.72
C GLY A 9 6.94 -3.26 -0.32
N ALA A 10 5.96 -2.42 -0.70
CA ALA A 10 5.92 -1.03 -0.30
C ALA A 10 5.75 -0.86 1.22
N ALA A 11 4.88 -1.65 1.86
CA ALA A 11 4.70 -1.61 3.31
C ALA A 11 5.97 -2.03 4.08
N LEU A 12 6.69 -3.04 3.61
CA LEU A 12 7.96 -3.46 4.23
C LEU A 12 9.07 -2.43 4.01
N LEU A 13 9.16 -1.83 2.82
CA LEU A 13 10.24 -0.91 2.48
C LEU A 13 9.97 0.52 3.02
N VAL A 14 8.87 1.15 2.63
CA VAL A 14 8.51 2.51 3.10
C VAL A 14 8.14 2.49 4.58
N GLY A 15 7.27 1.56 4.97
CA GLY A 15 6.84 1.42 6.36
C GLY A 15 7.97 0.97 7.27
N GLY A 16 8.85 0.08 6.81
CA GLY A 16 10.05 -0.32 7.53
C GLY A 16 11.03 0.82 7.72
N ALA A 17 11.36 1.58 6.65
CA ALA A 17 12.25 2.73 6.74
C ALA A 17 11.71 3.81 7.69
N ALA A 18 10.40 4.09 7.62
CA ALA A 18 9.75 5.00 8.56
C ALA A 18 9.81 4.47 10.01
N ALA A 19 9.51 3.20 10.24
CA ALA A 19 9.58 2.60 11.57
C ALA A 19 11.01 2.61 12.14
N ARG A 20 12.02 2.31 11.32
CA ARG A 20 13.44 2.39 11.68
C ARG A 20 13.87 3.76 12.16
N ARG A 21 13.32 4.84 11.59
CA ARG A 21 13.69 6.21 11.94
C ARG A 21 12.83 6.81 13.05
N LEU A 22 11.53 6.53 13.05
CA LEU A 22 10.53 7.21 13.88
C LEU A 22 10.17 6.44 15.16
N LEU A 23 10.25 5.10 15.13
CA LEU A 23 9.70 4.25 16.20
C LEU A 23 10.81 3.51 16.94
N THR A 24 11.58 2.72 16.20
CA THR A 24 12.58 1.79 16.71
C THR A 24 13.90 2.04 15.98
N PRO A 25 14.77 2.96 16.47
CA PRO A 25 16.04 3.27 15.85
C PRO A 25 16.81 2.02 15.40
N GLY A 26 16.99 1.86 14.10
CA GLY A 26 17.73 0.75 13.49
C GLY A 26 16.93 -0.53 13.22
N HIS A 27 15.71 -0.68 13.74
CA HIS A 27 14.84 -1.85 13.55
C HIS A 27 13.54 -1.48 12.80
N PRO A 28 13.04 -2.28 11.85
CA PRO A 28 13.56 -3.56 11.37
C PRO A 28 14.91 -3.46 10.65
N GLY A 29 15.68 -4.54 10.61
CA GLY A 29 17.01 -4.54 9.96
C GLY A 29 16.95 -4.32 8.44
N LEU A 30 18.08 -3.98 7.81
CA LEU A 30 18.14 -3.69 6.37
C LEU A 30 17.70 -4.86 5.47
N GLY A 31 17.87 -6.11 5.90
CA GLY A 31 17.35 -7.28 5.18
C GLY A 31 15.81 -7.29 5.05
N TRP A 32 15.11 -6.67 6.00
CA TRP A 32 13.67 -6.46 5.92
C TRP A 32 13.29 -5.51 4.78
N LEU A 33 14.05 -4.40 4.67
CA LEU A 33 13.89 -3.43 3.58
C LEU A 33 14.23 -4.06 2.23
N GLY A 34 15.32 -4.83 2.17
CA GLY A 34 15.72 -5.60 0.98
C GLY A 34 14.64 -6.59 0.53
N THR A 35 13.97 -7.26 1.49
CA THR A 35 12.80 -8.12 1.20
C THR A 35 11.66 -7.31 0.60
N GLY A 36 11.39 -6.11 1.13
CA GLY A 36 10.42 -5.18 0.56
C GLY A 36 10.72 -4.84 -0.89
N LEU A 37 11.97 -4.48 -1.20
CA LEU A 37 12.42 -4.21 -2.56
C LEU A 37 12.28 -5.42 -3.49
N ALA A 38 12.67 -6.62 -3.03
CA ALA A 38 12.54 -7.84 -3.82
C ALA A 38 11.09 -8.14 -4.20
N LEU A 39 10.15 -7.93 -3.27
CA LEU A 39 8.71 -8.08 -3.54
C LEU A 39 8.19 -7.03 -4.54
N LEU A 40 8.71 -5.79 -4.50
CA LEU A 40 8.37 -4.75 -5.49
C LEU A 40 8.85 -5.12 -6.90
N ILE A 41 10.09 -5.60 -7.02
CA ILE A 41 10.67 -6.05 -8.29
C ILE A 41 9.87 -7.23 -8.84
N LEU A 42 9.63 -8.25 -8.01
CA LEU A 42 8.87 -9.44 -8.40
C LEU A 42 7.42 -9.09 -8.77
N GLY A 43 6.73 -8.30 -7.95
CA GLY A 43 5.35 -7.88 -8.20
C GLY A 43 5.20 -7.03 -9.47
N GLY A 44 6.13 -6.10 -9.70
CA GLY A 44 6.16 -5.28 -10.92
C GLY A 44 6.44 -6.12 -12.16
N GLY A 45 7.43 -7.02 -12.07
CA GLY A 45 7.87 -7.85 -13.20
C GLY A 45 6.80 -8.84 -13.61
N LEU A 46 6.17 -9.51 -12.63
CA LEU A 46 5.03 -10.39 -12.90
C LEU A 46 3.82 -9.61 -13.47
N GLY A 47 3.59 -8.36 -13.02
CA GLY A 47 2.53 -7.52 -13.56
C GLY A 47 2.76 -7.13 -15.02
N VAL A 48 3.97 -6.70 -15.36
CA VAL A 48 4.39 -6.37 -16.74
C VAL A 48 4.31 -7.61 -17.63
N SER A 49 4.91 -8.72 -17.19
CA SER A 49 4.90 -9.99 -17.92
C SER A 49 3.48 -10.50 -18.16
N SER A 50 2.60 -10.46 -17.14
CA SER A 50 1.20 -10.86 -17.30
C SER A 50 0.45 -9.99 -18.30
N THR A 51 0.73 -8.69 -18.34
CA THR A 51 0.08 -7.75 -19.27
C THR A 51 0.53 -8.02 -20.70
N LEU A 52 1.84 -8.12 -20.93
CA LEU A 52 2.40 -8.38 -22.26
C LEU A 52 1.96 -9.73 -22.81
N SER A 53 2.02 -10.79 -22.00
CA SER A 53 1.53 -12.12 -22.39
C SER A 53 0.05 -12.10 -22.75
N SER A 54 -0.79 -11.33 -22.05
CA SER A 54 -2.22 -11.20 -22.38
C SER A 54 -2.48 -10.47 -23.70
N LEU A 55 -1.53 -9.63 -24.13
CA LEU A 55 -1.58 -8.89 -25.39
C LEU A 55 -0.86 -9.62 -26.54
N GLY A 56 -0.27 -10.79 -26.29
CA GLY A 56 0.50 -11.56 -27.28
C GLY A 56 1.93 -11.07 -27.49
N PHE A 57 2.41 -10.09 -26.71
CA PHE A 57 3.78 -9.59 -26.76
C PHE A 57 4.67 -10.45 -25.86
N THR A 58 5.61 -11.18 -26.47
CA THR A 58 6.50 -12.11 -25.74
C THR A 58 7.98 -11.86 -25.99
N ALA A 59 8.33 -10.90 -26.84
CA ALA A 59 9.73 -10.58 -27.12
C ALA A 59 10.33 -9.76 -25.96
N PRO A 60 11.63 -9.95 -25.63
CA PRO A 60 12.29 -9.14 -24.60
C PRO A 60 12.26 -7.63 -24.86
N ALA A 61 12.25 -7.20 -26.13
CA ALA A 61 12.16 -5.79 -26.51
C ALA A 61 10.82 -5.16 -26.09
N ASP A 62 9.73 -5.94 -26.13
CA ASP A 62 8.38 -5.47 -25.75
C ASP A 62 8.32 -5.02 -24.28
N ILE A 63 9.18 -5.58 -23.41
CA ILE A 63 9.28 -5.18 -22.01
C ILE A 63 9.78 -3.74 -21.90
N LEU A 64 10.85 -3.40 -22.61
CA LEU A 64 11.42 -2.06 -22.57
C LEU A 64 10.48 -1.04 -23.20
N ASP A 65 9.86 -1.39 -24.33
CA ASP A 65 8.89 -0.56 -25.02
C ASP A 65 7.65 -0.31 -24.14
N TYR A 66 7.18 -1.32 -23.42
CA TYR A 66 6.07 -1.15 -22.48
C TYR A 66 6.45 -0.24 -21.31
N LEU A 67 7.60 -0.51 -20.67
CA LEU A 67 8.08 0.22 -19.50
C LEU A 67 8.32 1.70 -19.80
N THR A 68 8.75 2.04 -21.02
CA THR A 68 9.07 3.42 -21.40
C THR A 68 7.95 4.11 -22.19
N GLY A 69 7.19 3.36 -22.98
CA GLY A 69 6.17 3.87 -23.90
C GLY A 69 4.76 3.97 -23.31
N THR A 70 4.46 3.29 -22.21
CA THR A 70 3.12 3.31 -21.59
C THR A 70 3.10 3.99 -20.23
N GLY A 71 1.98 4.61 -19.87
CA GLY A 71 1.80 5.22 -18.54
C GLY A 71 1.94 4.19 -17.41
N ALA A 72 1.33 3.01 -17.57
CA ALA A 72 1.41 1.93 -16.60
C ALA A 72 2.83 1.36 -16.45
N GLY A 73 3.56 1.19 -17.56
CA GLY A 73 4.96 0.77 -17.54
C GLY A 73 5.87 1.79 -16.85
N ARG A 74 5.69 3.09 -17.15
CA ARG A 74 6.45 4.17 -16.50
C ARG A 74 6.18 4.23 -15.00
N ALA A 75 4.95 3.96 -14.57
CA ALA A 75 4.61 3.88 -13.15
C ALA A 75 5.39 2.76 -12.43
N VAL A 76 5.54 1.59 -13.06
CA VAL A 76 6.37 0.49 -12.55
C VAL A 76 7.85 0.87 -12.50
N LEU A 77 8.38 1.56 -13.52
CA LEU A 77 9.75 2.07 -13.49
C LEU A 77 9.98 3.05 -12.34
N VAL A 78 9.09 4.04 -12.18
CA VAL A 78 9.17 5.05 -11.11
C VAL A 78 9.11 4.38 -9.73
N LEU A 79 8.25 3.36 -9.57
CA LEU A 79 8.18 2.55 -8.36
C LEU A 79 9.53 1.88 -8.05
N TRP A 80 10.15 1.22 -9.02
CA TRP A 80 11.43 0.53 -8.83
C TRP A 80 12.58 1.49 -8.54
N ILE A 81 12.65 2.61 -9.28
CA ILE A 81 13.63 3.66 -9.03
C ILE A 81 13.48 4.20 -7.61
N GLY A 82 12.26 4.54 -7.20
CA GLY A 82 11.98 5.00 -5.83
C GLY A 82 12.39 3.98 -4.77
N GLY A 83 12.12 2.68 -4.99
CA GLY A 83 12.52 1.61 -4.09
C GLY A 83 14.04 1.41 -3.98
N LEU A 84 14.74 1.44 -5.10
CA LEU A 84 16.20 1.35 -5.14
C LEU A 84 16.85 2.54 -4.43
N VAL A 85 16.40 3.76 -4.73
CA VAL A 85 16.90 4.98 -4.12
C VAL A 85 16.59 5.00 -2.62
N LEU A 86 15.42 4.54 -2.19
CA LEU A 86 15.05 4.45 -0.78
C LEU A 86 15.94 3.47 -0.03
N LEU A 87 16.17 2.27 -0.58
CA LEU A 87 17.07 1.31 0.05
C LEU A 87 18.52 1.83 0.09
N ALA A 88 18.99 2.46 -0.98
CA ALA A 88 20.31 3.08 -1.04
C ALA A 88 20.45 4.22 -0.01
N ALA A 89 19.40 5.04 0.16
CA ALA A 89 19.38 6.10 1.17
C ALA A 89 19.43 5.56 2.60
N GLU A 90 18.80 4.41 2.87
CA GLU A 90 18.87 3.73 4.17
C GLU A 90 20.24 3.07 4.40
N LEU A 91 20.87 2.51 3.36
CA LEU A 91 22.21 1.91 3.41
C LEU A 91 23.30 2.96 3.62
N ALA A 92 23.17 4.12 2.97
CA ALA A 92 24.10 5.23 3.07
C ALA A 92 23.77 6.19 4.25
N GLU A 93 22.80 5.83 5.10
CA GLU A 93 22.37 6.62 6.25
C GLU A 93 22.06 8.10 5.92
N LEU A 94 21.47 8.34 4.75
CA LEU A 94 21.15 9.68 4.28
C LEU A 94 20.12 10.38 5.19
N THR A 95 19.96 11.68 4.98
CA THR A 95 19.02 12.50 5.75
C THR A 95 17.57 12.02 5.61
N TRP A 96 16.73 12.37 6.58
CA TRP A 96 15.31 12.02 6.55
C TRP A 96 14.58 12.59 5.32
N LEU A 97 15.06 13.72 4.77
CA LEU A 97 14.54 14.33 3.54
C LEU A 97 14.78 13.43 2.32
N ALA A 98 15.95 12.81 2.21
CA ALA A 98 16.26 11.89 1.13
C ALA A 98 15.34 10.66 1.17
N VAL A 99 15.12 10.11 2.37
CA VAL A 99 14.23 8.97 2.60
C VAL A 99 12.77 9.32 2.32
N LEU A 100 12.32 10.50 2.75
CA LEU A 100 10.98 10.98 2.46
C LEU A 100 10.78 11.19 0.96
N GLY A 101 11.74 11.83 0.28
CA GLY A 101 11.69 12.04 -1.17
C GLY A 101 11.64 10.72 -1.94
N ALA A 102 12.52 9.76 -1.61
CA ALA A 102 12.54 8.44 -2.24
C ALA A 102 11.25 7.64 -1.98
N SER A 103 10.72 7.72 -0.75
CA SER A 103 9.40 7.15 -0.40
C SER A 103 8.28 7.77 -1.22
N GLY A 104 8.31 9.09 -1.41
CA GLY A 104 7.36 9.82 -2.24
C GLY A 104 7.39 9.36 -3.70
N VAL A 105 8.58 9.23 -4.29
CA VAL A 105 8.77 8.72 -5.66
C VAL A 105 8.22 7.29 -5.79
N LEU A 106 8.54 6.41 -4.84
CA LEU A 106 8.03 5.03 -4.82
C LEU A 106 6.50 5.02 -4.77
N LEU A 107 5.90 5.74 -3.81
CA LEU A 107 4.45 5.77 -3.62
C LEU A 107 3.72 6.44 -4.79
N TRP A 108 4.36 7.39 -5.47
CA TRP A 108 3.85 8.00 -6.70
C TRP A 108 3.78 6.98 -7.83
N GLY A 109 4.85 6.19 -8.01
CA GLY A 109 4.87 5.07 -8.96
C GLY A 109 3.81 4.03 -8.63
N LEU A 110 3.65 3.69 -7.34
CA LEU A 110 2.62 2.74 -6.89
C LEU A 110 1.20 3.22 -7.18
N ALA A 111 0.93 4.52 -6.97
CA ALA A 111 -0.36 5.14 -7.26
C ALA A 111 -0.69 5.12 -8.76
N GLY A 112 0.32 5.20 -9.62
CA GLY A 112 0.17 5.06 -11.07
C GLY A 112 -0.10 3.64 -11.56
N ILE A 113 -0.27 2.66 -10.67
CA ILE A 113 -0.61 1.27 -11.02
C ILE A 113 -2.07 1.00 -10.66
N GLY A 114 -2.89 0.69 -11.67
CA GLY A 114 -4.34 0.44 -11.49
C GLY A 114 -5.16 1.73 -11.59
N HIS A 115 -6.21 1.87 -10.78
CA HIS A 115 -7.18 2.97 -10.93
C HIS A 115 -6.65 4.37 -10.66
N GLY A 116 -5.53 4.52 -9.94
CA GLY A 116 -4.92 5.83 -9.76
C GLY A 116 -4.41 6.44 -11.07
N ALA A 117 -4.11 5.61 -12.09
CA ALA A 117 -3.73 6.06 -13.41
C ALA A 117 -4.91 6.53 -14.29
N SER A 118 -6.15 6.16 -13.95
CA SER A 118 -7.33 6.46 -14.77
C SER A 118 -8.05 7.76 -14.39
N HIS A 119 -7.54 8.48 -13.37
CA HIS A 119 -8.13 9.71 -12.87
C HIS A 119 -7.13 10.88 -12.93
N GLY A 120 -7.62 12.11 -12.74
CA GLY A 120 -6.78 13.30 -12.74
C GLY A 120 -5.79 13.36 -11.56
N GLN A 121 -4.86 14.32 -11.63
CA GLN A 121 -3.79 14.51 -10.63
C GLN A 121 -4.25 14.53 -9.16
N PRO A 122 -5.41 15.13 -8.79
CA PRO A 122 -5.86 15.12 -7.39
C PRO A 122 -6.10 13.71 -6.84
N VAL A 123 -6.70 12.82 -7.64
CA VAL A 123 -6.97 11.44 -7.25
C VAL A 123 -5.67 10.64 -7.16
N HIS A 124 -4.70 10.91 -8.04
CA HIS A 124 -3.37 10.33 -7.97
C HIS A 124 -2.67 10.67 -6.65
N VAL A 125 -2.71 11.93 -6.23
CA VAL A 125 -2.19 12.38 -4.92
C VAL A 125 -2.90 11.67 -3.77
N LEU A 126 -4.22 11.50 -3.83
CA LEU A 126 -4.97 10.75 -2.82
C LEU A 126 -4.52 9.30 -2.73
N HIS A 127 -4.27 8.63 -3.85
CA HIS A 127 -3.72 7.27 -3.86
C HIS A 127 -2.31 7.21 -3.24
N THR A 128 -1.45 8.18 -3.54
CA THR A 128 -0.11 8.28 -2.94
C THR A 128 -0.19 8.46 -1.42
N LEU A 129 -1.04 9.37 -0.93
CA LEU A 129 -1.24 9.61 0.49
C LEU A 129 -1.88 8.41 1.21
N HIS A 130 -2.92 7.80 0.61
CA HIS A 130 -3.57 6.61 1.14
C HIS A 130 -2.59 5.44 1.25
N GLY A 131 -1.81 5.19 0.19
CA GLY A 131 -0.77 4.17 0.18
C GLY A 131 0.31 4.42 1.23
N GLY A 132 0.77 5.67 1.37
CA GLY A 132 1.74 6.07 2.40
C GLY A 132 1.21 5.86 3.82
N ALA A 133 -0.03 6.28 4.09
CA ALA A 133 -0.69 6.05 5.38
C ALA A 133 -0.81 4.55 5.72
N MET A 134 -1.15 3.72 4.72
CA MET A 134 -1.17 2.27 4.88
C MET A 134 0.22 1.70 5.17
N CYS A 135 1.25 2.16 4.45
CA CYS A 135 2.64 1.73 4.68
C CYS A 135 3.10 2.07 6.10
N LEU A 136 2.79 3.28 6.60
CA LEU A 136 3.14 3.69 7.97
C LEU A 136 2.46 2.80 9.02
N TRP A 137 1.17 2.49 8.85
CA TRP A 137 0.45 1.66 9.82
C TRP A 137 0.95 0.21 9.79
N VAL A 138 1.00 -0.42 8.62
CA VAL A 138 1.45 -1.80 8.46
C VAL A 138 2.91 -1.96 8.88
N GLY A 139 3.78 -1.06 8.44
CA GLY A 139 5.20 -1.06 8.79
C GLY A 139 5.43 -0.91 10.29
N GLY A 140 4.69 -0.01 10.95
CA GLY A 140 4.77 0.16 12.40
C GLY A 140 4.29 -1.07 13.17
N VAL A 141 3.19 -1.71 12.75
CA VAL A 141 2.70 -2.96 13.35
C VAL A 141 3.72 -4.09 13.18
N PHE A 142 4.30 -4.25 11.99
CA PHE A 142 5.33 -5.25 11.76
C PHE A 142 6.62 -4.98 12.52
N ALA A 143 7.04 -3.71 12.64
CA ALA A 143 8.21 -3.33 13.43
C ALA A 143 8.01 -3.68 14.91
N LEU A 144 6.83 -3.39 15.47
CA LEU A 144 6.47 -3.78 16.84
C LEU A 144 6.41 -5.30 17.01
N LEU A 145 5.87 -6.02 16.02
CA LEU A 145 5.70 -7.48 16.09
C LEU A 145 7.04 -8.23 16.02
N SER A 146 7.94 -7.73 15.17
CA SER A 146 9.29 -8.27 14.97
C SER A 146 10.30 -7.80 16.03
N SER A 147 9.95 -6.78 16.82
CA SER A 147 10.81 -6.34 17.92
C SER A 147 10.85 -7.38 19.04
N ALA A 148 12.04 -7.65 19.56
CA ALA A 148 12.24 -8.53 20.71
C ALA A 148 11.58 -7.96 21.98
N GLN A 149 11.47 -6.63 22.08
CA GLN A 149 10.90 -5.93 23.24
C GLN A 149 9.82 -4.95 22.76
N ALA A 150 8.63 -5.48 22.48
CA ALA A 150 7.45 -4.66 22.25
C ALA A 150 7.00 -4.01 23.58
N THR A 151 7.46 -2.80 23.87
CA THR A 151 7.16 -2.08 25.11
C THR A 151 5.99 -1.10 24.96
N THR A 152 5.36 -0.76 26.08
CA THR A 152 4.33 0.30 26.14
C THR A 152 4.87 1.65 25.64
N ALA A 153 6.16 1.94 25.85
CA ALA A 153 6.78 3.16 25.35
C ALA A 153 6.81 3.22 23.81
N LEU A 154 7.16 2.12 23.14
CA LEU A 154 7.10 2.02 21.68
C LEU A 154 5.67 2.13 21.16
N ALA A 155 4.71 1.48 21.83
CA ALA A 155 3.29 1.59 21.49
C ALA A 155 2.78 3.04 21.60
N ARG A 156 3.19 3.78 22.64
CA ARG A 156 2.86 5.20 22.81
C ARG A 156 3.45 6.07 21.69
N ARG A 157 4.71 5.82 21.30
CA ARG A 157 5.36 6.51 20.16
C ARG A 157 4.67 6.23 18.83
N PHE A 158 4.19 5.00 18.61
CA PHE A 158 3.51 4.62 17.38
C PHE A 158 2.07 5.14 17.28
N THR A 159 1.40 5.34 18.42
CA THR A 159 -0.02 5.75 18.46
C THR A 159 -0.37 7.00 17.64
N PRO A 160 0.35 8.14 17.72
CA PRO A 160 0.02 9.32 16.90
C PRO A 160 0.11 9.03 15.40
N TYR A 161 1.11 8.26 14.95
CA TYR A 161 1.24 7.87 13.55
C TYR A 161 0.12 6.95 13.10
N ALA A 162 -0.26 5.98 13.92
CA ALA A 162 -1.39 5.09 13.63
C ALA A 162 -2.71 5.88 13.51
N LEU A 163 -2.98 6.82 14.43
CA LEU A 163 -4.17 7.67 14.37
C LEU A 163 -4.17 8.58 13.13
N GLY A 164 -3.03 9.20 12.82
CA GLY A 164 -2.86 10.00 11.60
C GLY A 164 -3.10 9.18 10.34
N SER A 165 -2.54 7.95 10.28
CA SER A 165 -2.79 7.01 9.18
C SER A 165 -4.28 6.69 9.04
N VAL A 166 -4.97 6.37 10.14
CA VAL A 166 -6.41 6.07 10.11
C VAL A 166 -7.23 7.24 9.58
N LEU A 167 -6.92 8.47 10.00
CA LEU A 167 -7.59 9.67 9.51
C LEU A 167 -7.37 9.84 8.00
N VAL A 168 -6.12 9.77 7.54
CA VAL A 168 -5.79 9.90 6.11
C VAL A 168 -6.47 8.80 5.30
N LEU A 169 -6.45 7.55 5.77
CA LEU A 169 -7.10 6.41 5.10
C LEU A 169 -8.62 6.59 5.01
N GLY A 170 -9.26 7.07 6.07
CA GLY A 170 -10.70 7.34 6.08
C GLY A 170 -11.09 8.43 5.09
N VAL A 171 -10.44 9.60 5.17
CA VAL A 171 -10.74 10.75 4.30
C VAL A 171 -10.45 10.42 2.83
N SER A 172 -9.25 9.93 2.54
CA SER A 172 -8.87 9.58 1.17
C SER A 172 -9.71 8.43 0.61
N GLY A 173 -10.05 7.43 1.43
CA GLY A 173 -10.87 6.29 1.03
C GLY A 173 -12.28 6.70 0.64
N VAL A 174 -12.92 7.59 1.41
CA VAL A 174 -14.24 8.15 1.08
C VAL A 174 -14.18 8.95 -0.20
N TRP A 175 -13.21 9.86 -0.32
CA TRP A 175 -13.06 10.70 -1.51
C TRP A 175 -12.85 9.85 -2.77
N MET A 176 -11.91 8.92 -2.74
CA MET A 176 -11.67 8.02 -3.88
C MET A 176 -12.93 7.19 -4.20
N SER A 177 -13.67 6.71 -3.20
CA SER A 177 -14.90 5.94 -3.45
C SER A 177 -15.97 6.76 -4.16
N LEU A 178 -16.10 8.05 -3.83
CA LEU A 178 -17.03 8.96 -4.50
C LEU A 178 -16.64 9.18 -5.97
N GLU A 179 -15.35 9.42 -6.24
CA GLU A 179 -14.84 9.59 -7.60
C GLU A 179 -15.04 8.33 -8.46
N HIS A 180 -14.86 7.13 -7.90
CA HIS A 180 -14.94 5.88 -8.65
C HIS A 180 -16.37 5.37 -8.85
N ALA A 181 -17.26 5.56 -7.86
CA ALA A 181 -18.60 4.98 -7.89
C ALA A 181 -19.69 5.99 -8.28
N GLY A 182 -19.46 7.29 -8.13
CA GLY A 182 -20.45 8.36 -8.31
C GLY A 182 -21.57 8.33 -7.25
N ASN A 183 -22.24 7.18 -7.08
CA ASN A 183 -23.31 6.96 -6.11
C ASN A 183 -23.03 5.74 -5.22
N LEU A 184 -22.76 5.99 -3.94
CA LEU A 184 -22.46 4.96 -2.94
C LEU A 184 -23.63 3.99 -2.69
N TRP A 185 -24.88 4.39 -2.96
CA TRP A 185 -26.06 3.57 -2.71
C TRP A 185 -26.20 2.39 -3.68
N GLN A 186 -25.54 2.44 -4.83
CA GLN A 186 -25.55 1.36 -5.83
C GLN A 186 -24.41 0.35 -5.64
N LEU A 187 -23.46 0.63 -4.73
CA LEU A 187 -22.32 -0.26 -4.46
C LEU A 187 -22.72 -1.72 -4.17
N PRO A 188 -23.75 -2.01 -3.33
CA PRO A 188 -24.07 -3.40 -2.98
C PRO A 188 -24.47 -4.27 -4.17
N ALA A 189 -24.97 -3.66 -5.25
CA ALA A 189 -25.44 -4.38 -6.43
C ALA A 189 -24.31 -4.90 -7.33
N SER A 190 -23.08 -4.40 -7.17
CA SER A 190 -21.93 -4.75 -8.04
C SER A 190 -20.93 -5.70 -7.35
N GLY A 191 -20.13 -6.43 -8.14
CA GLY A 191 -19.00 -7.22 -7.61
C GLY A 191 -17.94 -6.33 -6.94
N TYR A 192 -17.68 -5.16 -7.56
CA TYR A 192 -16.79 -4.13 -7.04
C TYR A 192 -17.24 -3.64 -5.66
N GLY A 193 -18.50 -3.22 -5.53
CA GLY A 193 -18.98 -2.63 -4.28
C GLY A 193 -19.13 -3.65 -3.15
N ARG A 194 -19.44 -4.92 -3.43
CA ARG A 194 -19.35 -6.00 -2.43
C ARG A 194 -17.92 -6.18 -1.91
N THR A 195 -16.94 -6.17 -2.81
CA THR A 195 -15.51 -6.24 -2.43
C THR A 195 -15.07 -5.01 -1.63
N LEU A 196 -15.56 -3.83 -2.00
CA LEU A 196 -15.32 -2.59 -1.26
C LEU A 196 -15.93 -2.62 0.16
N LEU A 197 -17.17 -3.09 0.31
CA LEU A 197 -17.82 -3.25 1.61
C LEU A 197 -17.06 -4.24 2.49
N LEU A 198 -16.56 -5.36 1.93
CA LEU A 198 -15.68 -6.28 2.64
C LEU A 198 -14.40 -5.58 3.11
N LYS A 199 -13.75 -4.77 2.24
CA LYS A 199 -12.57 -3.98 2.61
C LYS A 199 -12.87 -3.04 3.79
N VAL A 200 -14.01 -2.33 3.75
CA VAL A 200 -14.44 -1.43 4.83
C VAL A 200 -14.67 -2.20 6.14
N GLY A 201 -15.34 -3.35 6.08
CA GLY A 201 -15.52 -4.23 7.24
C GLY A 201 -14.20 -4.70 7.84
N LEU A 202 -13.24 -5.12 7.01
CA LEU A 202 -11.89 -5.51 7.44
C LEU A 202 -11.12 -4.35 8.06
N VAL A 203 -11.26 -3.12 7.53
CA VAL A 203 -10.68 -1.92 8.16
C VAL A 203 -11.29 -1.67 9.53
N GLY A 204 -12.62 -1.83 9.67
CA GLY A 204 -13.29 -1.78 10.98
C GLY A 204 -12.73 -2.80 11.97
N LEU A 205 -12.49 -4.03 11.53
CA LEU A 205 -11.84 -5.07 12.34
C LEU A 205 -10.39 -4.70 12.69
N ALA A 206 -9.62 -4.13 11.76
CA ALA A 206 -8.25 -3.67 12.02
C ALA A 206 -8.22 -2.55 13.08
N LEU A 207 -9.17 -1.62 13.04
CA LEU A 207 -9.34 -0.58 14.06
C LEU A 207 -9.69 -1.18 15.42
N GLY A 208 -10.62 -2.14 15.46
CA GLY A 208 -10.96 -2.87 16.68
C GLY A 208 -9.75 -3.61 17.27
N ALA A 209 -8.99 -4.30 16.43
CA ALA A 209 -7.75 -4.97 16.81
C ALA A 209 -6.71 -3.97 17.35
N ALA A 210 -6.53 -2.83 16.70
CA ALA A 210 -5.63 -1.78 17.16
C ALA A 210 -6.01 -1.27 18.56
N VAL A 211 -7.30 -1.03 18.84
CA VAL A 211 -7.78 -0.65 20.18
C VAL A 211 -7.47 -1.74 21.21
N ILE A 212 -7.73 -3.01 20.88
CA ILE A 212 -7.44 -4.15 21.76
C ILE A 212 -5.94 -4.27 22.04
N VAL A 213 -5.09 -4.06 21.02
CA VAL A 213 -3.63 -4.05 21.14
C VAL A 213 -3.17 -2.91 22.06
N ARG A 214 -3.69 -1.70 21.90
CA ARG A 214 -3.33 -0.56 22.77
C ARG A 214 -3.73 -0.81 24.23
N ARG A 215 -4.90 -1.41 24.47
CA ARG A 215 -5.30 -1.84 25.82
C ARG A 215 -4.36 -2.93 26.37
N ALA A 216 -3.96 -3.89 25.55
CA ALA A 216 -3.01 -4.93 25.94
C ALA A 216 -1.64 -4.37 26.34
N PHE A 217 -1.15 -3.34 25.63
CA PHE A 217 0.07 -2.61 26.00
C PHE A 217 -0.08 -1.82 27.30
N ALA A 218 -1.27 -1.29 27.59
CA ALA A 218 -1.53 -0.58 28.84
C ALA A 218 -1.59 -1.53 30.06
N LEU A 219 -2.04 -2.76 29.85
CA LEU A 219 -2.16 -3.81 30.87
C LEU A 219 -0.95 -4.75 30.94
N ASP A 220 0.02 -4.59 30.03
CA ASP A 220 1.20 -5.45 29.84
C ASP A 220 0.89 -6.96 29.79
N ARG A 221 -0.17 -7.33 29.08
CA ARG A 221 -0.64 -8.73 29.00
C ARG A 221 -0.99 -9.09 27.57
N GLY A 222 -0.52 -10.25 27.09
CA GLY A 222 -0.96 -10.84 25.83
C GLY A 222 -0.78 -9.94 24.61
N VAL A 223 0.28 -9.13 24.56
CA VAL A 223 0.53 -8.15 23.48
C VAL A 223 0.77 -8.83 22.14
N ARG A 224 1.70 -9.80 22.09
CA ARG A 224 2.12 -10.46 20.84
C ARG A 224 0.98 -11.13 20.05
N PRO A 225 0.09 -11.97 20.64
CA PRO A 225 -0.99 -12.58 19.87
C PRO A 225 -1.99 -11.55 19.32
N ARG A 226 -2.25 -10.47 20.08
CA ARG A 226 -3.14 -9.39 19.62
C ARG A 226 -2.53 -8.57 18.50
N LEU A 227 -1.22 -8.31 18.58
CA LEU A 227 -0.48 -7.62 17.53
C LEU A 227 -0.37 -8.48 16.27
N ALA A 228 -0.21 -9.80 16.41
CA ALA A 228 -0.29 -10.74 15.30
C ALA A 228 -1.69 -10.73 14.65
N ALA A 229 -2.76 -10.67 15.44
CA ALA A 229 -4.12 -10.53 14.91
C ALA A 229 -4.34 -9.20 14.16
N GLU A 230 -3.83 -8.08 14.68
CA GLU A 230 -3.83 -6.79 13.98
C GLU A 230 -3.07 -6.91 12.63
N ALA A 231 -1.88 -7.49 12.65
CA ALA A 231 -1.06 -7.72 11.47
C ALA A 231 -1.75 -8.60 10.42
N LEU A 232 -2.38 -9.71 10.83
CA LEU A 232 -3.15 -10.59 9.94
C LEU A 232 -4.35 -9.88 9.32
N THR A 233 -5.04 -9.05 10.11
CA THR A 233 -6.18 -8.27 9.61
C THR A 233 -5.72 -7.23 8.57
N LEU A 234 -4.60 -6.54 8.83
CA LEU A 234 -4.01 -5.61 7.87
C LEU A 234 -3.53 -6.31 6.59
N LEU A 235 -2.96 -7.50 6.69
CA LEU A 235 -2.62 -8.33 5.53
C LEU A 235 -3.86 -8.72 4.72
N ALA A 236 -4.97 -9.04 5.39
CA ALA A 236 -6.24 -9.29 4.72
C ALA A 236 -6.77 -8.03 4.00
N VAL A 237 -6.66 -6.85 4.62
CA VAL A 237 -7.00 -5.56 3.97
C VAL A 237 -6.16 -5.33 2.71
N LEU A 238 -4.85 -5.60 2.75
CA LEU A 238 -3.97 -5.50 1.58
C LEU A 238 -4.36 -6.51 0.49
N GLY A 239 -4.68 -7.75 0.87
CA GLY A 239 -5.15 -8.80 -0.04
C GLY A 239 -6.44 -8.42 -0.76
N VAL A 240 -7.45 -7.95 -0.02
CA VAL A 240 -8.71 -7.48 -0.61
C VAL A 240 -8.49 -6.24 -1.46
N THR A 241 -7.61 -5.32 -1.06
CA THR A 241 -7.24 -4.15 -1.88
C THR A 241 -6.58 -4.58 -3.19
N ALA A 242 -5.69 -5.58 -3.17
CA ALA A 242 -5.05 -6.10 -4.37
C ALA A 242 -6.06 -6.73 -5.35
N SER A 243 -7.10 -7.38 -4.83
CA SER A 243 -8.23 -7.87 -5.63
C SER A 243 -9.05 -6.72 -6.20
N LEU A 244 -9.47 -5.77 -5.35
CA LEU A 244 -10.32 -4.64 -5.73
C LEU A 244 -9.68 -3.80 -6.83
N SER A 245 -8.39 -3.49 -6.73
CA SER A 245 -7.65 -2.71 -7.72
C SER A 245 -7.58 -3.36 -9.11
N GLY A 246 -7.96 -4.64 -9.25
CA GLY A 246 -8.05 -5.35 -10.52
C GLY A 246 -9.45 -5.42 -11.11
N GLN A 247 -10.48 -4.93 -10.43
CA GLN A 247 -11.88 -4.96 -10.88
C GLN A 247 -12.24 -3.64 -11.54
N ALA A 248 -13.07 -3.66 -12.59
CA ALA A 248 -13.56 -2.42 -13.18
C ALA A 248 -14.51 -1.68 -12.20
N PRO A 249 -14.38 -0.36 -12.00
CA PRO A 249 -15.32 0.42 -11.21
C PRO A 249 -16.70 0.47 -11.90
N PRO A 250 -17.82 0.57 -11.16
CA PRO A 250 -19.18 0.62 -11.72
C PRO A 250 -19.40 1.76 -12.73
N GLY A 251 -18.66 2.87 -12.61
CA GLY A 251 -18.76 4.02 -13.52
C GLY A 251 -18.16 3.82 -14.93
N HIS A 252 -17.51 2.68 -15.22
CA HIS A 252 -16.93 2.39 -16.54
C HIS A 252 -17.77 1.45 -17.41
N THR A 253 -18.91 0.96 -16.91
CA THR A 253 -19.88 0.19 -17.71
C THR A 253 -21.05 1.10 -18.07
N GLY A 254 -20.88 2.01 -19.03
CA GLY A 254 -21.94 2.97 -19.35
C GLY A 254 -21.64 3.98 -20.45
N THR A 255 -20.84 3.63 -21.46
CA THR A 255 -20.90 4.30 -22.77
C THR A 255 -20.91 3.22 -23.84
N GLU A 256 -21.98 2.43 -23.88
CA GLU A 256 -22.34 1.73 -25.10
C GLU A 256 -22.54 2.77 -26.20
N HIS A 257 -21.86 2.53 -27.33
CA HIS A 257 -22.09 3.23 -28.58
C HIS A 257 -23.58 3.28 -28.90
N SER A 258 -24.18 4.45 -28.74
CA SER A 258 -25.45 4.80 -29.34
C SER A 258 -25.33 6.21 -29.93
N GLY A 259 -25.32 6.28 -31.26
CA GLY A 259 -25.20 7.49 -32.08
C GLY A 259 -23.76 7.70 -32.59
N HIS A 260 -23.45 7.70 -33.88
CA HIS A 260 -24.23 7.85 -35.10
C HIS A 260 -23.57 7.09 -36.25
#